data_AF-A0A9P0KGC9-F1
#
_entry.id   AF-A0A9P0KGC9-F1
#
_cell.length_a   1.000
_cell.length_b   1.000
_cell.length_c   1.000
_cell.angle_alpha   90.00
_cell.angle_beta   90.00
_cell.angle_gamma   90.00
#
_symmetry.space_group_name_H-M   'P 1'
#
loop_
_entity.id
_entity.type
_entity.pdbx_description
1 polymer ?
#
loop_
_entity_poly.entity_id
_entity_poly.type
_entity_poly.pdbx_seq_one_letter_code
_entity_poly.pdbx_strand_id
1 'polypeptide(L)'
;MCIESIVLMLLACTVGMSTSVMKTEPILLVHGGAGDIPDERVPTKMAGMRKSVLVGFQVLKAGGSAIDAVEAAIKVMEDDEAFNAGYGSVLNTDGEVEMDACVMLGNLSAGAVSIVRDIQHPISLARLVMEKTPHVMFAGAGANRFAREQGVPFVAPGSLVSESAKRSLEMFKKNQAEHLTETGHTKPPGPLKDVKVNYKFSKISVLTK
;
A
#
# COMPACT_ATOMS: atom_id res chain seq x y z
N MET A 1 -79.71 1.13 12.13
CA MET A 1 -78.86 0.81 13.30
C MET A 1 -78.70 -0.71 13.31
N CYS A 2 -77.55 -1.35 13.27
CA CYS A 2 -76.17 -0.91 13.42
C CYS A 2 -75.27 -2.06 12.93
N ILE A 3 -74.20 -1.70 12.21
CA ILE A 3 -72.84 -2.25 12.36
C ILE A 3 -72.69 -3.77 12.13
N GLU A 4 -72.75 -4.18 10.87
CA GLU A 4 -71.94 -5.31 10.38
C GLU A 4 -71.18 -4.83 9.13
N SER A 5 -69.88 -5.12 9.04
CA SER A 5 -69.07 -5.20 7.80
C SER A 5 -67.83 -4.30 7.59
N ILE A 6 -67.27 -3.57 8.56
CA ILE A 6 -66.03 -2.80 8.29
C ILE A 6 -65.00 -2.90 9.42
N VAL A 7 -64.41 -4.09 9.62
CA VAL A 7 -63.11 -4.23 10.32
C VAL A 7 -62.32 -5.39 9.69
N LEU A 8 -62.06 -5.30 8.39
CA LEU A 8 -61.10 -6.17 7.71
C LEU A 8 -60.20 -5.29 6.82
N MET A 9 -58.89 -5.53 6.89
CA MET A 9 -57.82 -4.89 6.11
C MET A 9 -57.36 -3.48 6.53
N LEU A 10 -56.74 -3.41 7.71
CA LEU A 10 -55.55 -2.55 7.91
C LEU A 10 -54.36 -3.45 8.27
N LEU A 11 -54.18 -4.53 7.50
CA LEU A 11 -52.96 -5.31 7.52
C LEU A 11 -51.89 -4.48 6.81
N ALA A 12 -50.89 -4.09 7.59
CA ALA A 12 -49.70 -3.38 7.18
C ALA A 12 -49.16 -3.87 5.82
N CYS A 13 -49.42 -3.09 4.77
CA CYS A 13 -48.60 -3.13 3.58
C CYS A 13 -47.43 -2.15 3.80
N THR A 14 -46.63 -2.39 4.84
CA THR A 14 -45.24 -1.95 4.81
C THR A 14 -44.58 -2.82 3.76
N VAL A 15 -44.63 -2.35 2.51
CA VAL A 15 -43.76 -2.85 1.46
C VAL A 15 -42.35 -2.68 2.00
N GLY A 16 -41.81 -3.78 2.53
CA GLY A 16 -40.40 -3.89 2.84
C GLY A 16 -39.70 -3.75 1.51
N MET A 17 -39.34 -2.52 1.14
CA MET A 17 -38.32 -2.27 0.14
C MET A 17 -37.04 -2.85 0.72
N SER A 18 -36.85 -4.15 0.48
CA SER A 18 -35.55 -4.79 0.54
C SER A 18 -34.72 -4.05 -0.49
N THR A 19 -33.99 -3.03 -0.03
CA THR A 19 -32.93 -2.43 -0.82
C THR A 19 -31.90 -3.52 -0.97
N SER A 20 -31.98 -4.26 -2.07
CA SER A 20 -30.88 -5.10 -2.51
C SER A 20 -29.73 -4.16 -2.79
N VAL A 21 -28.91 -3.91 -1.77
CA VAL A 21 -27.63 -3.27 -1.93
C VAL A 21 -26.90 -4.13 -2.95
N MET A 22 -26.72 -3.63 -4.17
CA MET A 22 -25.95 -4.32 -5.18
C MET A 22 -24.59 -4.62 -4.56
N LYS A 23 -24.35 -5.89 -4.27
CA LYS A 23 -23.10 -6.35 -3.67
C LYS A 23 -22.04 -6.23 -4.77
N THR A 24 -21.44 -5.05 -4.86
CA THR A 24 -20.33 -4.82 -5.77
C THR A 24 -19.17 -5.69 -5.31
N GLU A 25 -18.64 -6.51 -6.20
CA GLU A 25 -17.40 -7.21 -5.91
C GLU A 25 -16.28 -6.17 -5.92
N PRO A 26 -15.59 -5.97 -4.78
CA PRO A 26 -14.52 -5.00 -4.73
C PRO A 26 -13.35 -5.53 -5.55
N ILE A 27 -12.53 -4.64 -6.12
CA ILE A 27 -11.27 -5.05 -6.74
C ILE A 27 -10.13 -4.24 -6.16
N LEU A 28 -9.04 -4.98 -5.93
CA LEU A 28 -7.79 -4.50 -5.41
C LEU A 28 -6.71 -4.65 -6.47
N LEU A 29 -5.93 -3.59 -6.67
CA LEU A 29 -4.80 -3.51 -7.58
C LEU A 29 -3.55 -3.16 -6.80
N VAL A 30 -2.44 -3.82 -7.11
CA VAL A 30 -1.12 -3.61 -6.49
C VAL A 30 -0.07 -3.51 -7.59
N HIS A 31 0.92 -2.63 -7.44
CA HIS A 31 2.10 -2.57 -8.30
C HIS A 31 3.37 -2.74 -7.46
N GLY A 32 4.39 -3.41 -8.00
CA GLY A 32 5.66 -3.71 -7.30
C GLY A 32 6.83 -2.78 -7.67
N GLY A 33 6.51 -1.56 -8.09
CA GLY A 33 7.44 -0.62 -8.74
C GLY A 33 7.52 -0.81 -10.26
N ALA A 34 7.98 0.23 -10.96
CA ALA A 34 8.21 0.24 -12.40
C ALA A 34 9.64 0.68 -12.68
N GLY A 35 10.33 -0.05 -13.54
CA GLY A 35 11.74 0.21 -13.85
C GLY A 35 12.33 -0.91 -14.68
N ASP A 36 13.64 -0.90 -14.83
CA ASP A 36 14.37 -1.96 -15.49
C ASP A 36 14.52 -3.15 -14.53
N ILE A 37 13.60 -4.11 -14.59
CA ILE A 37 13.56 -5.25 -13.67
C ILE A 37 14.25 -6.45 -14.33
N PRO A 38 15.38 -6.96 -13.79
CA PRO A 38 16.02 -8.17 -14.29
C PRO A 38 15.08 -9.37 -14.28
N ASP A 39 15.17 -10.22 -15.31
CA ASP A 39 14.35 -11.43 -15.45
C ASP A 39 14.43 -12.32 -14.19
N GLU A 40 15.59 -12.37 -13.51
CA GLU A 40 15.76 -13.14 -12.27
C GLU A 40 14.95 -12.60 -11.08
N ARG A 41 14.62 -11.29 -11.06
CA ARG A 41 13.83 -10.66 -9.99
C ARG A 41 12.32 -10.79 -10.20
N VAL A 42 11.88 -11.08 -11.44
CA VAL A 42 10.46 -11.17 -11.80
C VAL A 42 9.70 -12.22 -10.97
N PRO A 43 10.18 -13.46 -10.78
CA PRO A 43 9.45 -14.46 -10.00
C PRO A 43 9.19 -14.03 -8.55
N THR A 44 10.21 -13.48 -7.88
CA THR A 44 10.11 -13.02 -6.49
C THR A 44 9.14 -11.85 -6.35
N LYS A 45 9.26 -10.82 -7.22
CA LYS A 45 8.31 -9.69 -7.23
C LYS A 45 6.87 -10.15 -7.49
N MET A 46 6.66 -11.10 -8.42
CA MET A 46 5.34 -11.65 -8.71
C MET A 46 4.77 -12.43 -7.52
N ALA A 47 5.58 -13.20 -6.80
CA ALA A 47 5.16 -13.89 -5.59
C ALA A 47 4.76 -12.90 -4.48
N GLY A 48 5.57 -11.86 -4.24
CA GLY A 48 5.27 -10.80 -3.28
C GLY A 48 3.99 -10.03 -3.61
N MET A 49 3.78 -9.65 -4.87
CA MET A 49 2.53 -8.98 -5.31
C MET A 49 1.30 -9.88 -5.16
N ARG A 50 1.43 -11.19 -5.45
CA ARG A 50 0.34 -12.14 -5.22
C ARG A 50 0.00 -12.26 -3.73
N LYS A 51 1.00 -12.32 -2.85
CA LYS A 51 0.79 -12.34 -1.40
C LYS A 51 0.10 -11.06 -0.93
N SER A 52 0.59 -9.90 -1.38
CA SER A 52 0.05 -8.58 -1.05
C SER A 52 -1.42 -8.45 -1.43
N VAL A 53 -1.78 -8.75 -2.70
CA VAL A 53 -3.17 -8.67 -3.15
C VAL A 53 -4.07 -9.67 -2.43
N LEU A 54 -3.59 -10.88 -2.12
CA LEU A 54 -4.38 -11.87 -1.38
C LEU A 54 -4.69 -11.41 0.04
N VAL A 55 -3.71 -10.86 0.75
CA VAL A 55 -3.89 -10.34 2.12
C VAL A 55 -4.87 -9.17 2.12
N GLY A 56 -4.70 -8.17 1.25
CA GLY A 56 -5.64 -7.05 1.18
C GLY A 56 -7.05 -7.49 0.74
N PHE A 57 -7.16 -8.42 -0.20
CA PHE A 57 -8.45 -8.91 -0.68
C PHE A 57 -9.20 -9.73 0.38
N GLN A 58 -8.49 -10.44 1.28
CA GLN A 58 -9.11 -11.11 2.42
C GLN A 58 -9.80 -10.12 3.37
N VAL A 59 -9.20 -8.94 3.59
CA VAL A 59 -9.83 -7.86 4.39
C VAL A 59 -11.15 -7.42 3.75
N LEU A 60 -11.15 -7.19 2.43
CA LEU A 60 -12.37 -6.82 1.69
C LEU A 60 -13.44 -7.92 1.76
N LYS A 61 -13.04 -9.19 1.61
CA LYS A 61 -13.96 -10.34 1.72
C LYS A 61 -14.58 -10.48 3.10
N ALA A 62 -13.86 -10.10 4.15
CA ALA A 62 -14.35 -10.08 5.52
C ALA A 62 -15.25 -8.88 5.84
N GLY A 63 -15.49 -7.96 4.88
CA GLY A 63 -16.27 -6.75 5.06
C GLY A 63 -15.49 -5.58 5.66
N GLY A 64 -14.15 -5.65 5.68
CA GLY A 64 -13.29 -4.55 6.06
C GLY A 64 -13.32 -3.39 5.07
N SER A 65 -12.81 -2.24 5.49
CA SER A 65 -12.82 -1.03 4.65
C SER A 65 -11.75 -1.08 3.55
N ALA A 66 -11.89 -0.21 2.54
CA ALA A 66 -10.88 -0.08 1.48
C ALA A 66 -9.52 0.34 2.03
N ILE A 67 -9.48 1.22 3.05
CA ILE A 67 -8.22 1.67 3.66
C ILE A 67 -7.52 0.55 4.43
N ASP A 68 -8.28 -0.29 5.15
CA ASP A 68 -7.72 -1.44 5.88
C ASP A 68 -7.12 -2.46 4.90
N ALA A 69 -7.82 -2.71 3.78
CA ALA A 69 -7.35 -3.62 2.75
C ALA A 69 -6.07 -3.14 2.06
N VAL A 70 -6.01 -1.84 1.76
CA VAL A 70 -4.83 -1.21 1.17
C VAL A 70 -3.65 -1.24 2.13
N GLU A 71 -3.84 -0.82 3.38
CA GLU A 71 -2.77 -0.84 4.38
C GLU A 71 -2.23 -2.26 4.56
N ALA A 72 -3.11 -3.26 4.69
CA ALA A 72 -2.69 -4.66 4.82
C ALA A 72 -1.89 -5.15 3.59
N ALA A 73 -2.30 -4.77 2.38
CA ALA A 73 -1.57 -5.12 1.15
C ALA A 73 -0.19 -4.45 1.08
N ILE A 74 -0.08 -3.18 1.44
CA ILE A 74 1.19 -2.44 1.40
C ILE A 74 2.15 -2.93 2.49
N LYS A 75 1.68 -3.24 3.70
CA LYS A 75 2.53 -3.78 4.77
C LYS A 75 3.25 -5.07 4.36
N VAL A 76 2.57 -5.93 3.60
CA VAL A 76 3.19 -7.14 3.01
C VAL A 76 4.35 -6.80 2.08
N MET A 77 4.27 -5.69 1.36
CA MET A 77 5.33 -5.22 0.47
C MET A 77 6.45 -4.52 1.23
N GLU A 78 6.13 -3.72 2.25
CA GLU A 78 7.12 -3.09 3.14
C GLU A 78 7.95 -4.12 3.92
N ASP A 79 7.39 -5.29 4.20
CA ASP A 79 8.10 -6.41 4.85
C ASP A 79 8.98 -7.22 3.88
N ASP A 80 8.89 -6.99 2.57
CA ASP A 80 9.52 -7.84 1.55
C ASP A 80 10.66 -7.10 0.84
N GLU A 81 11.89 -7.60 0.99
CA GLU A 81 13.13 -7.07 0.38
C GLU A 81 13.03 -6.91 -1.15
N ALA A 82 12.12 -7.62 -1.81
CA ALA A 82 11.92 -7.52 -3.25
C ALA A 82 11.37 -6.15 -3.71
N PHE A 83 10.83 -5.33 -2.80
CA PHE A 83 10.24 -4.02 -3.10
C PHE A 83 11.02 -2.91 -2.42
N ASN A 84 11.19 -1.79 -3.12
CA ASN A 84 11.79 -0.57 -2.56
C ASN A 84 10.77 0.15 -1.67
N ALA A 85 10.53 -0.42 -0.50
CA ALA A 85 9.70 0.10 0.58
C ALA A 85 10.04 -0.65 1.87
N GLY A 86 9.93 0.00 3.03
CA GLY A 86 10.17 -0.65 4.32
C GLY A 86 11.56 -1.29 4.41
N TYR A 87 11.60 -2.61 4.67
CA TYR A 87 12.81 -3.41 4.78
C TYR A 87 13.60 -3.52 3.45
N GLY A 88 12.93 -3.39 2.31
CA GLY A 88 13.57 -3.45 0.99
C GLY A 88 14.00 -2.10 0.42
N SER A 89 13.85 -1.02 1.18
CA SER A 89 14.17 0.34 0.72
C SER A 89 15.60 0.49 0.23
N VAL A 90 15.76 1.27 -0.85
CA VAL A 90 17.07 1.73 -1.31
C VAL A 90 17.71 2.64 -0.28
N LEU A 91 19.04 2.72 -0.33
CA LEU A 91 19.81 3.56 0.57
C LEU A 91 20.06 4.93 -0.04
N ASN A 92 20.07 5.96 0.80
CA ASN A 92 20.63 7.26 0.43
C ASN A 92 22.16 7.17 0.30
N THR A 93 22.81 8.28 -0.07
CA THR A 93 24.27 8.33 -0.28
C THR A 93 25.07 7.99 0.98
N ASP A 94 24.48 8.21 2.15
CA ASP A 94 25.06 7.95 3.46
C ASP A 94 24.86 6.50 3.92
N GLY A 95 24.11 5.70 3.16
CA GLY A 95 23.84 4.30 3.50
C GLY A 95 22.65 4.12 4.46
N GLU A 96 21.84 5.16 4.65
CA GLU A 96 20.67 5.14 5.53
C GLU A 96 19.39 4.87 4.73
N VAL A 97 18.39 4.29 5.41
CA VAL A 97 17.03 4.14 4.89
C VAL A 97 16.20 5.35 5.30
N GLU A 98 15.66 6.05 4.31
CA GLU A 98 14.71 7.15 4.46
C GLU A 98 13.52 6.87 3.57
N MET A 99 12.33 6.84 4.16
CA MET A 99 11.13 6.40 3.47
C MET A 99 10.09 7.50 3.38
N ASP A 100 9.33 7.44 2.30
CA ASP A 100 8.12 8.22 2.09
C ASP A 100 6.94 7.26 2.02
N ALA A 101 5.75 7.72 2.41
CA ALA A 101 4.51 7.00 2.18
C ALA A 101 3.32 7.95 2.21
N CYS A 102 2.28 7.64 1.43
CA CYS A 102 1.04 8.40 1.46
C CYS A 102 -0.18 7.50 1.29
N VAL A 103 -1.31 8.00 1.75
CA VAL A 103 -2.60 7.35 1.59
C VAL A 103 -3.70 8.39 1.37
N MET A 104 -4.70 8.03 0.56
CA MET A 104 -5.81 8.90 0.21
C MET A 104 -7.11 8.10 0.06
N LEU A 105 -8.19 8.67 0.56
CA LEU A 105 -9.55 8.15 0.44
C LEU A 105 -10.36 8.92 -0.60
N GLY A 106 -11.40 8.29 -1.14
CA GLY A 106 -12.29 8.90 -2.13
C GLY A 106 -13.11 10.10 -1.62
N ASN A 107 -13.14 10.32 -0.31
CA ASN A 107 -13.73 11.50 0.33
C ASN A 107 -12.72 12.66 0.50
N LEU A 108 -11.57 12.59 -0.18
CA LEU A 108 -10.47 13.57 -0.14
C LEU A 108 -9.68 13.62 1.18
N SER A 109 -9.94 12.72 2.14
CA SER A 109 -9.05 12.56 3.29
C SER A 109 -7.71 11.99 2.83
N ALA A 110 -6.60 12.53 3.32
CA ALA A 110 -5.26 12.12 2.94
C ALA A 110 -4.28 12.27 4.10
N GLY A 111 -3.23 11.44 4.08
CA GLY A 111 -2.12 11.51 5.03
C GLY A 111 -0.83 11.04 4.37
N ALA A 112 0.28 11.66 4.76
CA ALA A 112 1.58 11.38 4.17
C ALA A 112 2.70 11.59 5.19
N VAL A 113 3.77 10.83 5.00
CA VAL A 113 5.05 11.03 5.68
C VAL A 113 6.19 11.02 4.69
N SER A 114 7.26 11.71 5.02
CA SER A 114 8.46 11.74 4.19
C SER A 114 9.73 11.77 5.04
N ILE A 115 10.82 11.22 4.51
CA ILE A 115 12.13 11.16 5.19
C ILE A 115 12.00 10.52 6.58
N VAL A 116 11.12 9.52 6.73
CA VAL A 116 10.98 8.80 7.99
C VAL A 116 12.02 7.70 8.10
N ARG A 117 12.55 7.55 9.31
CA ARG A 117 13.58 6.57 9.65
C ARG A 117 13.10 5.63 10.75
N ASP A 118 13.63 4.41 10.77
CA ASP A 118 13.42 3.43 11.85
C ASP A 118 11.94 3.04 12.10
N ILE A 119 11.09 3.11 11.08
CA ILE A 119 9.67 2.75 11.15
C ILE A 119 9.41 1.63 10.14
N GLN A 120 9.00 0.46 10.62
CA GLN A 120 8.81 -0.72 9.76
C GLN A 120 7.75 -0.50 8.68
N HIS A 121 6.67 0.23 9.00
CA HIS A 121 5.53 0.44 8.12
C HIS A 121 5.19 1.93 7.95
N PRO A 122 5.89 2.65 7.07
CA PRO A 122 5.58 4.04 6.76
C PRO A 122 4.12 4.28 6.35
N ILE A 123 3.46 3.34 5.67
CA ILE A 123 2.04 3.48 5.27
C ILE A 123 1.11 3.60 6.49
N SER A 124 1.38 2.86 7.56
CA SER A 124 0.61 2.94 8.81
C SER A 124 0.79 4.32 9.46
N LEU A 125 1.98 4.90 9.39
CA LEU A 125 2.21 6.26 9.89
C LEU A 125 1.50 7.30 9.03
N ALA A 126 1.53 7.17 7.71
CA ALA A 126 0.77 8.05 6.81
C ALA A 126 -0.75 8.00 7.11
N ARG A 127 -1.29 6.81 7.39
CA ARG A 127 -2.68 6.66 7.85
C ARG A 127 -2.93 7.36 9.18
N LEU A 128 -2.01 7.27 10.14
CA LEU A 128 -2.14 8.00 11.41
C LEU A 128 -2.14 9.52 11.21
N VAL A 129 -1.36 10.06 10.27
CA VAL A 129 -1.42 11.49 9.92
C VAL A 129 -2.84 11.87 9.47
N MET A 130 -3.43 11.07 8.57
CA MET A 130 -4.80 11.26 8.06
C MET A 130 -5.86 11.18 9.17
N GLU A 131 -5.76 10.21 10.09
CA GLU A 131 -6.81 9.91 11.06
C GLU A 131 -6.70 10.69 12.37
N LYS A 132 -5.50 11.14 12.75
CA LYS A 132 -5.21 11.69 14.08
C LYS A 132 -4.81 13.15 14.08
N THR A 133 -4.74 13.79 12.92
CA THR A 133 -4.28 15.17 12.82
C THR A 133 -5.11 15.98 11.83
N PRO A 134 -5.14 17.31 11.94
CA PRO A 134 -5.70 18.18 10.91
C PRO A 134 -4.73 18.43 9.74
N HIS A 135 -3.53 17.85 9.78
CA HIS A 135 -2.50 18.03 8.76
C HIS A 135 -2.51 16.87 7.75
N VAL A 136 -2.03 17.13 6.54
CA VAL A 136 -1.92 16.10 5.49
C VAL A 136 -0.55 15.45 5.49
N MET A 137 0.52 16.15 5.88
CA MET A 137 1.88 15.65 5.73
C MET A 137 2.81 16.07 6.87
N PHE A 138 3.65 15.15 7.31
CA PHE A 138 4.84 15.43 8.11
C PHE A 138 6.10 14.93 7.42
N ALA A 139 7.25 15.50 7.75
CA ALA A 139 8.53 15.09 7.18
C ALA A 139 9.65 15.03 8.24
N GLY A 140 10.65 14.18 7.97
CA GLY A 140 11.88 14.06 8.73
C GLY A 140 11.67 13.85 10.24
N ALA A 141 12.47 14.54 11.04
CA ALA A 141 12.39 14.48 12.49
C ALA A 141 11.00 14.85 13.04
N GLY A 142 10.22 15.67 12.33
CA GLY A 142 8.84 16.00 12.70
C GLY A 142 7.91 14.80 12.61
N ALA A 143 8.01 14.03 11.52
CA ALA A 143 7.25 12.79 11.33
C ALA A 143 7.66 11.71 12.34
N ASN A 144 8.95 11.54 12.61
CA ASN A 144 9.44 10.61 13.63
C ASN A 144 8.99 10.99 15.05
N ARG A 145 8.91 12.29 15.38
CA ARG A 145 8.35 12.73 16.66
C ARG A 145 6.87 12.37 16.76
N PHE A 146 6.09 12.67 15.72
CA PHE A 146 4.68 12.28 15.66
C PHE A 146 4.49 10.77 15.83
N ALA A 147 5.32 9.96 15.17
CA ALA A 147 5.29 8.50 15.33
C ALA A 147 5.45 8.06 16.80
N ARG A 148 6.40 8.68 17.54
CA ARG A 148 6.57 8.42 18.99
C ARG A 148 5.35 8.82 19.80
N GLU A 149 4.78 9.99 19.52
CA GLU A 149 3.56 10.48 20.18
C GLU A 149 2.35 9.57 19.95
N GLN A 150 2.26 8.92 18.78
CA GLN A 150 1.22 7.93 18.46
C GLN A 150 1.54 6.52 18.97
N GLY A 151 2.70 6.29 19.61
CA GLY A 151 3.10 4.97 20.09
C GLY A 151 3.47 3.98 18.98
N VAL A 152 3.86 4.45 17.80
CA VAL A 152 4.35 3.59 16.72
C VAL A 152 5.67 2.93 17.14
N PRO A 153 5.81 1.60 17.02
CA PRO A 153 7.06 0.92 17.32
C PRO A 153 8.20 1.37 16.40
N PHE A 154 9.36 1.64 17.00
CA PHE A 154 10.59 1.89 16.27
C PHE A 154 11.40 0.61 16.19
N VAL A 155 11.96 0.34 15.02
CA VAL A 155 12.92 -0.76 14.85
C VAL A 155 14.33 -0.28 15.18
N ALA A 156 15.26 -1.22 15.36
CA ALA A 156 16.64 -0.86 15.66
C ALA A 156 17.29 -0.11 14.49
N PRO A 157 18.09 0.93 14.73
CA PRO A 157 18.79 1.63 13.65
C PRO A 157 19.56 0.66 12.76
N GLY A 158 19.38 0.81 11.45
CA GLY A 158 20.01 -0.05 10.44
C GLY A 158 19.32 -1.41 10.21
N SER A 159 18.28 -1.78 10.97
CA SER A 159 17.59 -3.07 10.77
C SER A 159 16.78 -3.14 9.47
N LEU A 160 16.47 -2.00 8.87
CA LEU A 160 15.82 -1.91 7.56
C LEU A 160 16.82 -1.95 6.39
N VAL A 161 18.12 -2.00 6.66
CA VAL A 161 19.15 -2.01 5.62
C VAL A 161 19.37 -3.44 5.14
N SER A 162 18.84 -3.77 3.96
CA SER A 162 19.02 -5.08 3.34
C SER A 162 20.39 -5.25 2.65
N GLU A 163 20.86 -6.49 2.53
CA GLU A 163 22.11 -6.81 1.83
C GLU A 163 22.02 -6.52 0.33
N SER A 164 20.83 -6.64 -0.28
CA SER A 164 20.62 -6.18 -1.66
C SER A 164 20.81 -4.67 -1.79
N ALA A 165 20.26 -3.88 -0.87
CA ALA A 165 20.35 -2.42 -0.91
C ALA A 165 21.79 -1.92 -0.70
N LYS A 166 22.54 -2.54 0.23
CA LYS A 166 23.99 -2.26 0.44
C LYS A 166 24.79 -2.48 -0.84
N ARG A 167 24.65 -3.66 -1.46
CA ARG A 167 25.34 -3.99 -2.71
C ARG A 167 25.00 -3.01 -3.83
N SER A 168 23.75 -2.59 -3.92
CA SER A 168 23.29 -1.61 -4.92
C SER A 168 23.97 -0.25 -4.73
N LEU A 169 24.04 0.25 -3.48
CA LEU A 169 24.73 1.50 -3.17
C LEU A 169 26.25 1.41 -3.45
N GLU A 170 26.89 0.28 -3.14
CA GLU A 170 28.30 0.06 -3.47
C GLU A 170 28.57 0.10 -4.98
N MET A 171 27.71 -0.54 -5.78
CA MET A 171 27.80 -0.48 -7.24
C MET A 171 27.59 0.95 -7.76
N PHE A 172 26.59 1.65 -7.23
CA PHE A 172 26.33 3.05 -7.54
C PHE A 172 27.55 3.94 -7.28
N LYS A 173 28.20 3.79 -6.11
CA LYS A 173 29.41 4.53 -5.73
C LYS A 173 30.60 4.19 -6.63
N LYS A 174 30.77 2.93 -7.03
CA LYS A 174 31.85 2.48 -7.93
C LYS A 174 31.69 3.03 -9.36
N ASN A 175 30.45 3.16 -9.83
CA ASN A 175 30.12 3.62 -11.17
C ASN A 175 29.94 5.15 -11.29
N GLN A 176 30.54 5.93 -10.37
CA GLN A 176 30.51 7.40 -10.38
C GLN A 176 29.09 8.01 -10.50
N ALA A 177 28.07 7.37 -9.91
CA ALA A 177 26.68 7.81 -9.96
C ALA A 177 26.02 7.84 -11.35
N GLU A 178 26.55 7.12 -12.35
CA GLU A 178 25.95 7.05 -13.70
C GLU A 178 24.76 6.07 -13.81
N HIS A 179 24.53 5.22 -12.80
CA HIS A 179 23.45 4.22 -12.78
C HIS A 179 22.40 4.49 -11.69
N LEU A 180 21.21 3.90 -11.83
CA LEU A 180 20.18 3.93 -10.79
C LEU A 180 20.65 3.21 -9.52
N THR A 181 20.19 3.66 -8.35
CA THR A 181 20.46 3.02 -7.05
C THR A 181 19.68 1.71 -6.83
N GLU A 182 18.74 1.41 -7.73
CA GLU A 182 17.97 0.17 -7.76
C GLU A 182 18.56 -0.79 -8.79
N THR A 183 18.63 -2.09 -8.48
CA THR A 183 19.20 -3.10 -9.40
C THR A 183 18.36 -3.21 -10.68
N GLY A 184 18.97 -2.81 -11.79
CA GLY A 184 18.50 -3.05 -13.16
C GLY A 184 19.52 -3.80 -14.01
N HIS A 185 19.20 -4.03 -15.28
CA HIS A 185 20.16 -4.60 -16.21
C HIS A 185 21.32 -3.60 -16.40
N THR A 186 22.55 -4.11 -16.48
CA THR A 186 23.72 -3.27 -16.77
C THR A 186 23.80 -2.84 -18.25
N LYS A 187 22.86 -3.33 -19.07
CA LYS A 187 22.66 -2.99 -20.48
C LYS A 187 21.18 -2.66 -20.67
N PRO A 188 20.82 -1.70 -21.53
CA PRO A 188 19.42 -1.36 -21.77
C PRO A 188 18.62 -2.63 -22.11
N PRO A 189 17.41 -2.80 -21.53
CA PRO A 189 16.61 -3.98 -21.76
C PRO A 189 16.31 -4.11 -23.25
N GLY A 190 16.29 -5.36 -23.74
CA GLY A 190 15.80 -5.66 -25.09
C GLY A 190 14.32 -5.23 -25.25
N PRO A 191 13.76 -5.34 -26.46
CA PRO A 191 12.35 -5.01 -26.69
C PRO A 191 11.45 -5.70 -25.67
N LEU A 192 10.46 -4.94 -25.15
CA LEU A 192 9.48 -5.45 -24.20
C LEU A 192 8.87 -6.75 -24.75
N LYS A 193 9.06 -7.86 -24.03
CA LYS A 193 8.37 -9.10 -24.34
C LYS A 193 6.91 -8.92 -23.94
N ASP A 194 5.98 -9.25 -24.83
CA ASP A 194 4.56 -9.27 -24.52
C ASP A 194 4.27 -10.30 -23.42
N VAL A 195 4.26 -9.85 -22.17
CA VAL A 195 3.76 -10.66 -21.07
C VAL A 195 2.24 -10.58 -21.11
N LYS A 196 1.58 -11.62 -21.63
CA LYS A 196 0.13 -11.75 -21.53
C LYS A 196 -0.27 -11.99 -20.08
N VAL A 197 -0.58 -10.92 -19.37
CA VAL A 197 -1.11 -10.98 -18.02
C VAL A 197 -2.63 -10.88 -18.08
N ASN A 198 -3.31 -12.03 -17.96
CA ASN A 198 -4.77 -12.07 -17.89
C ASN A 198 -5.24 -11.71 -16.47
N TYR A 199 -5.61 -10.46 -16.23
CA TYR A 199 -6.34 -10.05 -15.04
C TYR A 199 -7.63 -9.30 -15.40
N LYS A 200 -8.69 -9.55 -14.62
CA LYS A 200 -9.98 -8.89 -14.73
C LYS A 200 -10.04 -7.82 -13.63
N PHE A 201 -10.11 -6.55 -13.99
CA PHE A 201 -9.96 -5.42 -13.07
C PHE A 201 -11.28 -4.71 -12.74
N SER A 202 -11.37 -4.11 -11.56
CA SER A 202 -12.17 -2.93 -11.21
C SER A 202 -11.34 -2.09 -10.21
N LYS A 203 -11.61 -0.79 -10.09
CA LYS A 203 -10.58 0.21 -9.71
C LYS A 203 -10.55 0.53 -8.22
N ILE A 204 -9.38 0.40 -7.59
CA ILE A 204 -8.84 1.29 -6.54
C ILE A 204 -7.32 1.37 -6.81
N SER A 205 -6.74 2.58 -6.79
CA SER A 205 -5.32 2.82 -7.05
C SER A 205 -4.66 3.34 -5.78
N VAL A 206 -3.57 2.69 -5.37
CA VAL A 206 -2.68 3.15 -4.29
C VAL A 206 -1.32 3.31 -4.93
N LEU A 207 -0.80 4.54 -4.94
CA LEU A 207 0.59 4.77 -5.27
C LEU A 207 1.39 4.65 -3.97
N THR A 208 2.36 3.75 -3.96
CA THR A 208 3.48 3.86 -3.03
C THR A 208 4.73 4.17 -3.85
N LYS A 209 5.40 5.25 -3.46
CA LYS A 209 6.79 5.55 -3.76
C LYS A 209 7.47 5.78 -2.43
#